data_AF-A0A1F9LSW2-F1
#
_entry.id   AF-A0A1F9LSW2-F1
#
_cell.length_a   1.000
_cell.length_b   1.000
_cell.length_c   1.000
_cell.angle_alpha   90.00
_cell.angle_beta   90.00
_cell.angle_gamma   90.00
#
_symmetry.space_group_name_H-M   'P 1'
#
loop_
_entity.id
_entity.type
_entity.pdbx_description
1 polymer ?
#
loop_
_entity_poly.entity_id
_entity_poly.type
_entity_poly.pdbx_seq_one_letter_code
_entity_poly.pdbx_strand_id
1 'polypeptide(L)' 'MEISNEAQARAVIEKWSTERVGVQQRQLKQAIESLELGQLYYENKGNDEAVTRLGQCIVLLRTRQASLEAG' A
#
# COMPACT_ATOMS: atom_id res chain seq x y z
N MET A 1 0.71 -4.48 -10.34
CA MET A 1 2.00 -4.40 -9.61
C MET A 1 1.74 -5.06 -8.27
N GLU A 2 2.45 -6.13 -7.93
CA GLU A 2 2.19 -6.86 -6.70
C GLU A 2 3.05 -6.27 -5.57
N ILE A 3 2.40 -5.72 -4.54
CA ILE A 3 3.06 -5.27 -3.32
C ILE A 3 2.79 -6.36 -2.29
N SER A 4 3.84 -7.06 -1.89
CA SER A 4 3.72 -8.22 -1.01
C SER A 4 4.60 -8.10 0.24
N ASN A 5 5.41 -7.05 0.36
CA ASN A 5 6.23 -6.77 1.54
C ASN A 5 6.60 -5.28 1.63
N GLU A 6 7.15 -4.88 2.79
CA GLU A 6 7.52 -3.49 3.06
C GLU A 6 8.55 -2.93 2.07
N ALA A 7 9.53 -3.73 1.64
CA ALA A 7 10.56 -3.27 0.70
C ALA A 7 9.93 -2.89 -0.65
N GLN A 8 8.99 -3.71 -1.13
CA GLN A 8 8.22 -3.41 -2.33
C GLN A 8 7.31 -2.19 -2.12
N ALA A 9 6.66 -2.06 -0.97
CA ALA A 9 5.84 -0.88 -0.64
C ALA A 9 6.68 0.41 -0.68
N ARG A 10 7.89 0.40 -0.14
CA ARG A 10 8.84 1.53 -0.21
C ARG A 10 9.29 1.81 -1.63
N ALA A 11 9.63 0.77 -2.40
CA ALA A 11 10.07 0.92 -3.78
C ALA A 11 8.98 1.55 -4.69
N VAL A 12 7.71 1.19 -4.48
CA VAL A 12 6.62 1.82 -5.25
C VAL A 12 6.36 3.26 -4.83
N ILE A 13 6.49 3.59 -3.54
CA ILE A 13 6.40 4.97 -3.06
C ILE A 13 7.49 5.83 -3.70
N GLU A 14 8.74 5.35 -3.71
CA GLU A 14 9.85 6.05 -4.35
C GLU A 14 9.61 6.23 -5.84
N LYS A 15 9.18 5.16 -6.53
CA LYS A 15 8.84 5.21 -7.95
C LYS A 15 7.74 6.24 -8.25
N TRP A 16 6.71 6.34 -7.41
CA TRP A 16 5.63 7.30 -7.63
C TRP A 16 6.02 8.71 -7.21
N SER A 17 7.04 8.90 -6.36
CA SER A 17 7.45 10.22 -5.89
C SER A 17 7.82 11.20 -7.01
N THR A 18 8.23 10.68 -8.18
CA THR A 18 8.55 11.47 -9.38
C THR A 18 7.33 11.86 -10.21
N GLU A 19 6.16 11.27 -9.94
CA GLU A 19 4.92 11.55 -10.64
C GLU A 19 4.23 12.81 -10.09
N ARG A 20 3.24 13.35 -10.83
CA ARG A 20 2.41 14.45 -10.32
C ARG A 20 1.59 14.00 -9.10
N VAL A 21 1.36 14.90 -8.14
CA VAL A 21 0.66 14.60 -6.87
C VAL A 21 -0.67 13.85 -7.08
N GLY A 22 -1.53 14.31 -8.01
CA GLY A 22 -2.79 13.62 -8.29
C GLY A 22 -2.62 12.20 -8.84
N VAL A 23 -1.53 11.93 -9.58
CA VAL A 23 -1.18 10.59 -10.03
C VAL A 23 -0.69 9.74 -8.86
N GLN A 24 0.15 10.30 -7.98
CA GLN A 24 0.60 9.63 -6.75
C GLN A 24 -0.59 9.19 -5.89
N GLN A 25 -1.52 10.11 -5.61
CA GLN A 25 -2.71 9.84 -4.81
C GLN A 25 -3.56 8.73 -5.42
N ARG A 26 -3.78 8.75 -6.74
CA ARG A 26 -4.54 7.70 -7.44
C ARG A 26 -3.85 6.33 -7.34
N GLN A 27 -2.54 6.28 -7.55
CA GLN A 27 -1.76 5.03 -7.48
C GLN A 27 -1.75 4.47 -6.05
N LEU A 28 -1.53 5.33 -5.05
CA LEU A 28 -1.59 4.96 -3.63
C LEU A 28 -2.94 4.39 -3.26
N LYS A 29 -4.03 5.05 -3.66
CA LYS A 29 -5.40 4.58 -3.39
C LYS A 29 -5.64 3.19 -3.97
N GLN A 30 -5.34 2.99 -5.25
CA GLN A 30 -5.52 1.70 -5.93
C GLN A 30 -4.70 0.57 -5.29
N ALA A 31 -3.48 0.88 -4.86
CA ALA A 31 -2.61 -0.08 -4.19
C ALA A 31 -3.13 -0.46 -2.80
N ILE A 32 -3.60 0.51 -2.01
CA ILE A 32 -4.22 0.26 -0.71
C ILE A 32 -5.45 -0.64 -0.86
N GLU A 33 -6.38 -0.30 -1.77
CA GLU A 33 -7.60 -1.10 -2.02
C GLU A 33 -7.25 -2.55 -2.39
N SER A 34 -6.22 -2.74 -3.21
CA SER A 34 -5.76 -4.09 -3.60
C SER A 34 -5.18 -4.88 -2.43
N LEU A 35 -4.41 -4.23 -1.56
CA LEU A 35 -3.83 -4.86 -0.37
C LEU A 35 -4.89 -5.22 0.66
N GLU A 36 -5.91 -4.37 0.85
CA GLU A 36 -7.03 -4.64 1.75
C GLU A 36 -7.84 -5.87 1.30
N LEU A 37 -8.09 -6.00 -0.01
CA LEU A 37 -8.69 -7.21 -0.58
C LEU A 37 -7.82 -8.45 -0.33
N GLY A 38 -6.50 -8.32 -0.49
CA GLY A 38 -5.56 -9.38 -0.16
C GLY A 38 -5.60 -9.77 1.32
N GLN A 39 -5.70 -8.78 2.21
CA GLN A 39 -5.76 -9.00 3.66
C GLN A 39 -7.01 -9.79 4.03
N LEU A 40 -8.18 -9.41 3.51
CA LEU A 40 -9.44 -10.14 3.71
C LEU A 40 -9.36 -11.58 3.18
N TYR A 41 -8.67 -11.79 2.05
CA TYR A 41 -8.44 -13.14 1.52
C TYR A 41 -7.62 -14.00 2.48
N TYR A 42 -6.50 -13.48 3.00
CA TYR A 42 -5.63 -14.23 3.90
C TYR A 42 -6.22 -14.41 5.31
N GLU A 43 -6.99 -13.43 5.78
CA GLU A 43 -7.74 -13.51 7.03
C GLU A 43 -8.75 -14.67 6.98
N ASN A 44 -9.51 -14.79 5.89
CA ASN A 44 -10.43 -15.93 5.67
C ASN A 44 -9.72 -17.29 5.58
N LYS A 45 -8.41 -17.30 5.28
CA LYS A 45 -7.59 -18.51 5.22
C LYS A 45 -6.87 -18.80 6.54
N GLY A 46 -7.00 -17.95 7.56
CA GLY A 46 -6.27 -18.07 8.82
C GLY A 46 -4.77 -17.86 8.67
N ASN A 47 -4.34 -17.07 7.68
CA ASN A 47 -2.93 -16.78 7.44
C ASN A 47 -2.55 -15.42 8.06
N ASP A 48 -2.39 -15.42 9.39
CA ASP A 48 -2.11 -14.22 10.18
C ASP A 48 -0.78 -13.54 9.81
N GLU A 49 0.21 -14.31 9.35
CA GLU A 49 1.48 -13.77 8.89
C GLU A 49 1.29 -12.90 7.63
N ALA A 50 0.55 -13.42 6.64
CA ALA A 50 0.25 -12.68 5.43
C ALA A 50 -0.63 -11.45 5.71
N VAL A 51 -1.61 -11.57 6.61
CA VAL A 51 -2.45 -10.45 7.07
C VAL A 51 -1.58 -9.35 7.69
N THR A 52 -0.69 -9.72 8.61
CA THR A 52 0.22 -8.77 9.28
C THR A 52 1.12 -8.06 8.27
N ARG A 53 1.72 -8.82 7.35
CA ARG A 53 2.61 -8.28 6.32
C ARG A 53 1.90 -7.30 5.38
N LEU A 54 0.69 -7.63 4.94
CA LEU A 54 -0.13 -6.74 4.11
C LEU A 54 -0.54 -5.49 4.89
N GLY A 55 -0.90 -5.63 6.17
CA GLY A 55 -1.21 -4.52 7.06
C GLY A 55 -0.06 -3.52 7.19
N GLN A 56 1.18 -4.01 7.34
CA GLN A 56 2.38 -3.16 7.36
C GLN A 56 2.54 -2.38 6.05
N CYS A 57 2.31 -3.02 4.90
CA CYS A 57 2.35 -2.36 3.60
C CYS A 57 1.30 -1.26 3.49
N ILE A 58 0.06 -1.54 3.92
CA ILE A 58 -1.06 -0.57 3.91
C ILE A 58 -0.72 0.65 4.75
N VAL A 59 -0.14 0.46 5.95
CA VAL A 59 0.27 1.56 6.84
C VAL A 59 1.30 2.48 6.16
N LEU A 60 2.30 1.92 5.47
CA LEU A 60 3.29 2.71 4.74
C LEU A 60 2.65 3.55 3.62
N LEU A 61 1.77 2.94 2.82
CA LEU A 61 1.09 3.63 1.72
C LEU A 61 0.15 4.72 2.23
N ARG A 62 -0.63 4.45 3.29
CA ARG A 62 -1.52 5.45 3.91
C ARG A 62 -0.76 6.62 4.51
N THR A 63 0.38 6.35 5.15
CA THR A 63 1.25 7.41 5.70
C THR A 63 1.72 8.35 4.58
N ARG A 64 2.13 7.78 3.44
CA ARG A 64 2.51 8.58 2.27
C ARG A 64 1.32 9.34 1.69
N GLN A 65 0.15 8.72 1.59
CA GLN A 65 -1.06 9.36 1.09
C GLN A 65 -1.44 10.58 1.95
N ALA A 66 -1.49 10.43 3.27
CA ALA A 66 -1.77 11.52 4.20
C ALA A 66 -0.75 12.66 4.08
N SER A 67 0.53 12.33 3.87
CA SER A 67 1.58 13.33 3.64
C SER A 67 1.37 14.15 2.36
N LEU A 68 0.72 13.58 1.34
CA LEU A 68 0.39 14.28 0.09
C LEU A 68 -0.92 15.06 0.16
N GLU A 69 -1.78 14.79 1.14
CA GLU A 69 -3.03 15.52 1.37
C GLU A 69 -2.81 16.73 2.29
N ALA A 70 -1.76 16.69 3.12
CA ALA A 70 -1.38 17.78 4.04
C ALA A 70 -0.47 18.86 3.41
N GLY A 71 0.00 18.68 2.17
CA GLY A 71 0.87 19.62 1.44
C GLY A 71 0.23 20.12 0.17
#